data_AF-A0A550D240-F1
#
_entry.id   AF-A0A550D240-F1
#
_cell.length_a   1.000
_cell.length_b   1.000
_cell.length_c   1.000
_cell.angle_alpha   90.00
_cell.angle_beta   90.00
_cell.angle_gamma   90.00
#
_symmetry.space_group_name_H-M   'P 1'
#
loop_
_entity.id
_entity.type
_entity.pdbx_description
1 polymer ?
#
loop_
_entity_poly.entity_id
_entity_poly.type
_entity_poly.pdbx_seq_one_letter_code
_entity_poly.pdbx_strand_id
1 'polypeptide(L)'
;MKKIYDEIYGYINLSDKEVKIVDLPEFQRLRRIKQTSLAYLVYPDAMHTRFSHSLGTFHLSSIIGEKFVQMGVITSEELKYLKLASLLHDIGQFPFTHSLEPLYIRHGISTRDLRRMIILKSPNFQEIFDEESIDKEKILDILDGRSIISSIIDSDADVDRMDYLVRDSRHTGVQLGNIDLYRLLDTIFYGSNGEIVIQNKGIYSLENFYISRLHMYQAVYYHKTIIGYELLLREILRLISECCDYSILDPKVIKELVNSGSIAY
;
A
#
# COMPACT_ATOMS: atom_id res chain seq x y z
N MET A 1 -11.45 20.42 -1.03
CA MET A 1 -11.65 19.15 -0.27
C MET A 1 -12.67 18.27 -1.00
N LYS A 2 -12.24 17.09 -1.46
CA LYS A 2 -13.06 16.07 -2.16
C LYS A 2 -13.36 14.93 -1.20
N LYS A 3 -14.53 14.30 -1.32
CA LYS A 3 -14.90 13.11 -0.56
C LYS A 3 -15.03 11.93 -1.50
N ILE A 4 -14.34 10.83 -1.19
CA ILE A 4 -14.47 9.56 -1.89
C ILE A 4 -15.18 8.59 -0.95
N TYR A 5 -16.22 7.91 -1.43
CA TYR A 5 -16.88 6.88 -0.65
C TYR A 5 -16.11 5.56 -0.82
N ASP A 6 -15.63 5.01 0.29
CA ASP A 6 -15.04 3.69 0.43
C ASP A 6 -16.02 2.80 1.19
N GLU A 7 -16.15 1.55 0.76
CA GLU A 7 -17.12 0.62 1.30
C GLU A 7 -16.83 0.13 2.74
N ILE A 8 -15.58 0.27 3.19
CA ILE A 8 -15.12 -0.12 4.52
C ILE A 8 -15.25 1.06 5.47
N TYR A 9 -14.74 2.23 5.07
CA TYR A 9 -14.60 3.40 5.96
C TYR A 9 -15.63 4.50 5.73
N GLY A 10 -16.52 4.36 4.74
CA GLY A 10 -17.42 5.43 4.33
C GLY A 10 -16.65 6.56 3.63
N TYR A 11 -16.87 7.81 4.01
CA TYR A 11 -16.23 8.94 3.33
C TYR A 11 -14.77 9.14 3.74
N ILE A 12 -13.86 8.94 2.80
CA ILE A 12 -12.45 9.34 2.89
C ILE A 12 -12.32 10.77 2.35
N ASN A 13 -11.81 11.67 3.19
CA ASN A 13 -11.62 13.08 2.84
C ASN A 13 -10.22 13.30 2.26
N LEU A 14 -10.15 13.91 1.07
CA LEU A 14 -8.91 14.32 0.42
C LEU A 14 -8.87 15.85 0.30
N SER A 15 -7.74 16.44 0.69
CA SER A 15 -7.38 17.82 0.38
C SER A 15 -7.04 17.97 -1.11
N ASP A 16 -7.00 19.21 -1.61
CA ASP A 16 -6.85 19.44 -3.05
C ASP A 16 -5.50 18.93 -3.59
N LYS A 17 -4.43 19.04 -2.80
CA LYS A 17 -3.12 18.41 -3.10
C LYS A 17 -3.17 16.88 -3.20
N GLU A 18 -3.93 16.23 -2.31
CA GLU A 18 -4.07 14.76 -2.33
C GLU A 18 -4.91 14.33 -3.54
N VAL A 19 -5.92 15.12 -3.92
CA VAL A 19 -6.69 14.89 -5.15
C VAL A 19 -5.80 14.97 -6.38
N LYS A 20 -4.94 16.00 -6.50
CA LYS A 20 -3.99 16.14 -7.62
C LYS A 20 -3.12 14.89 -7.77
N ILE A 21 -2.57 14.37 -6.66
CA ILE A 21 -1.76 13.15 -6.66
C ILE A 21 -2.59 11.92 -7.06
N VAL A 22 -3.79 11.76 -6.49
CA VAL A 22 -4.66 10.62 -6.80
C VAL A 22 -5.08 10.61 -8.26
N ASP A 23 -5.29 11.78 -8.86
CA ASP A 23 -5.72 11.92 -10.26
C ASP A 23 -4.57 11.73 -11.27
N LEU A 24 -3.31 11.57 -10.81
CA LEU A 24 -2.18 11.27 -11.69
C LEU A 24 -2.31 9.91 -12.41
N PRO A 25 -1.85 9.78 -13.67
CA PRO A 25 -1.86 8.50 -14.40
C PRO A 25 -1.18 7.37 -13.63
N GLU A 26 -0.06 7.66 -12.98
CA GLU A 26 0.71 6.71 -12.20
C GLU A 26 -0.06 6.18 -10.99
N PHE A 27 -0.86 7.02 -10.34
CA PHE A 27 -1.68 6.61 -9.20
C PHE A 27 -2.95 5.89 -9.66
N GLN A 28 -3.60 6.40 -10.72
CA GLN A 28 -4.76 5.76 -11.35
C GLN A 28 -4.45 4.36 -11.87
N ARG A 29 -3.18 4.06 -12.18
CA ARG A 29 -2.70 2.72 -12.52
C ARG A 29 -3.04 1.67 -11.48
N LEU A 30 -3.03 2.04 -10.20
CA LEU A 30 -3.37 1.13 -9.10
C LEU A 30 -4.79 0.56 -9.20
N ARG A 31 -5.69 1.16 -9.99
CA ARG A 31 -7.03 0.61 -10.28
C ARG A 31 -7.02 -0.64 -11.14
N ARG A 32 -5.90 -0.92 -11.83
CA ARG A 32 -5.74 -2.11 -12.68
C ARG A 32 -4.96 -3.22 -11.99
N ILE A 33 -4.37 -2.91 -10.84
CA ILE A 33 -3.58 -3.86 -10.06
C ILE A 33 -4.45 -4.41 -8.94
N LYS A 34 -4.87 -5.67 -9.07
CA LYS A 34 -5.62 -6.37 -8.03
C LYS A 34 -4.78 -6.51 -6.77
N GLN A 35 -5.39 -6.27 -5.61
CA GLN A 35 -4.72 -6.37 -4.30
C GLN A 35 -4.22 -7.80 -4.07
N THR A 36 -5.12 -8.78 -4.22
CA THR A 36 -4.86 -10.20 -3.93
C THR A 36 -4.51 -11.00 -5.19
N SER A 37 -3.83 -10.39 -6.17
CA SER A 37 -3.29 -11.08 -7.35
C SER A 37 -4.35 -11.93 -8.08
N LEU A 38 -4.16 -13.25 -8.14
CA LEU A 38 -5.03 -14.22 -8.80
C LEU A 38 -6.11 -14.82 -7.88
N ALA A 39 -6.28 -14.29 -6.66
CA ALA A 39 -7.28 -14.80 -5.72
C ALA A 39 -8.70 -14.80 -6.27
N TYR A 40 -9.01 -13.90 -7.21
CA TYR A 40 -10.30 -13.83 -7.88
C TYR A 40 -10.68 -15.10 -8.67
N LEU A 41 -9.71 -15.96 -9.00
CA LEU A 41 -9.96 -17.27 -9.63
C LEU A 41 -10.52 -18.31 -8.65
N VAL A 42 -10.44 -18.04 -7.34
CA VAL A 42 -10.95 -18.90 -6.25
C VAL A 42 -12.06 -18.20 -5.47
N TYR A 43 -11.91 -16.90 -5.22
CA TYR A 43 -12.86 -16.02 -4.55
C TYR A 43 -13.37 -14.99 -5.56
N PRO A 44 -14.48 -15.24 -6.29
CA PRO A 44 -14.88 -14.44 -7.45
C PRO A 44 -15.03 -12.93 -7.19
N ASP A 45 -15.33 -12.54 -5.95
CA ASP A 45 -15.52 -11.13 -5.57
C ASP A 45 -14.23 -10.44 -5.10
N ALA A 46 -13.09 -11.14 -5.03
CA ALA A 46 -11.77 -10.61 -4.68
C ALA A 46 -11.17 -9.76 -5.83
N MET A 47 -11.92 -8.73 -6.23
CA MET A 47 -11.69 -7.86 -7.38
C MET A 47 -11.18 -6.47 -6.98
N HIS A 48 -11.03 -6.22 -5.68
CA HIS A 48 -10.48 -4.97 -5.17
C HIS A 48 -9.03 -4.76 -5.61
N THR A 49 -8.65 -3.49 -5.57
CA THR A 49 -7.42 -3.03 -6.22
C THR A 49 -6.56 -2.30 -5.23
N ARG A 50 -5.27 -2.18 -5.57
CA ARG A 50 -4.32 -1.39 -4.77
C ARG A 50 -4.76 0.06 -4.62
N PHE A 51 -5.52 0.60 -5.57
CA PHE A 51 -6.06 1.96 -5.48
C PHE A 51 -6.94 2.16 -4.24
N SER A 52 -7.93 1.29 -4.05
CA SER A 52 -8.82 1.37 -2.88
C SER A 52 -8.08 1.11 -1.57
N HIS A 53 -7.12 0.18 -1.60
CA HIS A 53 -6.26 -0.12 -0.45
C HIS A 53 -5.40 1.09 -0.06
N SER A 54 -4.72 1.74 -1.01
CA SER A 54 -3.91 2.95 -0.75
C SER A 54 -4.73 4.11 -0.16
N LEU A 55 -5.99 4.29 -0.60
CA LEU A 55 -6.90 5.26 0.02
C LEU A 55 -7.26 4.86 1.46
N GLY A 56 -7.47 3.58 1.71
CA GLY A 56 -7.71 3.04 3.03
C GLY A 56 -6.53 3.24 3.98
N THR A 57 -5.32 2.85 3.59
CA THR A 57 -4.09 3.05 4.36
C THR A 57 -3.87 4.54 4.66
N PHE A 58 -4.10 5.42 3.68
CA PHE A 58 -4.11 6.87 3.86
C PHE A 58 -5.14 7.32 4.92
N HIS A 59 -6.36 6.78 4.89
CA HIS A 59 -7.40 7.15 5.84
C HIS A 59 -7.02 6.75 7.27
N LEU A 60 -6.56 5.51 7.48
CA LEU A 60 -6.20 5.01 8.79
C LEU A 60 -4.97 5.74 9.36
N SER A 61 -3.96 6.03 8.53
CA SER A 61 -2.80 6.81 8.97
C SER A 61 -3.13 8.26 9.29
N SER A 62 -4.14 8.84 8.62
CA SER A 62 -4.66 10.17 8.95
C SER A 62 -5.23 10.19 10.36
N ILE A 63 -6.00 9.17 10.76
CA ILE A 63 -6.58 9.07 12.10
C ILE A 63 -5.48 9.03 13.17
N ILE A 64 -4.47 8.17 13.00
CA ILE A 64 -3.35 8.06 13.95
C ILE A 64 -2.54 9.36 13.97
N GLY A 65 -2.24 9.90 12.80
CA GLY A 65 -1.44 11.10 12.67
C GLY A 65 -2.12 12.34 13.28
N GLU A 66 -3.43 12.53 13.07
CA GLU A 66 -4.21 13.61 13.69
C GLU A 66 -4.19 13.50 15.22
N LYS A 67 -4.35 12.29 15.75
CA LYS A 67 -4.20 12.03 17.19
C LYS A 67 -2.80 12.41 17.69
N PHE A 68 -1.74 12.05 16.96
CA PHE A 68 -0.37 12.37 17.35
C PHE A 68 -0.07 13.88 17.27
N VAL A 69 -0.68 14.60 16.33
CA VAL A 69 -0.64 16.07 16.31
C VAL A 69 -1.31 16.66 17.54
N GLN A 70 -2.50 16.17 17.91
CA GLN A 70 -3.22 16.63 19.11
C GLN A 70 -2.43 16.37 20.40
N MET A 71 -1.65 15.29 20.44
CA MET A 71 -0.77 14.94 21.55
C MET A 71 0.56 15.71 21.54
N GLY A 72 0.84 16.51 20.50
CA GLY A 72 2.12 17.22 20.34
C GLY A 72 3.31 16.32 20.04
N VAL A 73 3.07 15.09 19.57
CA VAL A 73 4.11 14.10 19.23
C VAL A 73 4.73 14.40 17.87
N ILE A 74 3.89 14.77 16.90
CA ILE A 74 4.32 15.17 15.56
C ILE A 74 3.71 16.52 15.19
N THR A 75 4.36 17.22 14.28
CA THR A 75 3.87 18.47 13.70
C THR A 75 2.81 18.23 12.62
N SER A 76 2.04 19.27 12.28
CA SER A 76 1.11 19.22 11.14
C SER A 76 1.83 18.99 9.80
N GLU A 77 3.10 19.39 9.72
CA GLU A 77 3.94 19.14 8.53
C GLU A 77 4.37 17.67 8.45
N GLU A 78 4.73 17.03 9.56
CA GLU A 78 4.99 15.59 9.59
C GLU A 78 3.74 14.76 9.27
N LEU A 79 2.56 15.20 9.74
CA LEU A 79 1.27 14.60 9.36
C LEU A 79 1.05 14.65 7.84
N LYS A 80 1.37 15.78 7.18
CA LYS A 80 1.31 15.89 5.72
C LYS A 80 2.13 14.79 5.04
N TYR A 81 3.38 14.59 5.45
CA TYR A 81 4.23 13.56 4.85
C TYR A 81 3.83 12.14 5.22
N LEU A 82 3.33 11.89 6.43
CA LEU A 82 2.77 10.60 6.83
C LEU A 82 1.63 10.18 5.90
N LYS A 83 0.69 11.11 5.66
CA LYS A 83 -0.45 10.89 4.77
C LYS A 83 0.00 10.62 3.34
N LEU A 84 0.91 11.44 2.80
CA LEU A 84 1.43 11.25 1.44
C LEU A 84 2.22 9.94 1.29
N ALA A 85 3.05 9.59 2.27
CA ALA A 85 3.75 8.31 2.31
C ALA A 85 2.75 7.14 2.33
N SER A 86 1.71 7.21 3.18
CA SER A 86 0.68 6.17 3.28
C SER A 86 -0.11 6.03 1.99
N LEU A 87 -0.41 7.14 1.30
CA LEU A 87 -1.06 7.11 0.00
C LEU A 87 -0.18 6.44 -1.06
N LEU A 88 1.13 6.72 -1.03
CA LEU A 88 2.08 6.30 -2.07
C LEU A 88 2.82 5.00 -1.74
N HIS A 89 2.55 4.34 -0.61
CA HIS A 89 3.32 3.17 -0.17
C HIS A 89 3.36 2.04 -1.22
N ASP A 90 2.24 1.90 -1.95
CA ASP A 90 1.98 0.86 -2.95
C ASP A 90 2.15 1.34 -4.41
N ILE A 91 2.59 2.58 -4.64
CA ILE A 91 2.71 3.16 -5.99
C ILE A 91 3.73 2.41 -6.87
N GLY A 92 4.65 1.65 -6.27
CA GLY A 92 5.66 0.85 -6.96
C GLY A 92 5.23 -0.60 -7.24
N GLN A 93 3.99 -0.97 -6.97
CA GLN A 93 3.54 -2.34 -7.13
C GLN A 93 3.39 -2.72 -8.61
N PHE A 94 3.88 -3.91 -8.95
CA PHE A 94 3.72 -4.51 -10.28
C PHE A 94 2.39 -5.27 -10.38
N PRO A 95 1.84 -5.46 -11.60
CA PRO A 95 0.74 -6.41 -11.81
C PRO A 95 1.09 -7.80 -11.26
N PHE A 96 0.13 -8.45 -10.60
CA PHE A 96 0.31 -9.80 -10.01
C PHE A 96 1.53 -9.90 -9.08
N THR A 97 1.80 -8.85 -8.30
CA THR A 97 3.05 -8.67 -7.54
C THR A 97 3.56 -9.94 -6.87
N HIS A 98 2.74 -10.66 -6.09
CA HIS A 98 3.17 -11.87 -5.39
C HIS A 98 3.67 -12.99 -6.34
N SER A 99 3.04 -13.11 -7.51
CA SER A 99 3.44 -14.07 -8.53
C SER A 99 4.73 -13.65 -9.24
N LEU A 100 4.87 -12.36 -9.55
CA LEU A 100 5.87 -11.86 -10.51
C LEU A 100 7.04 -11.09 -9.93
N GLU A 101 6.95 -10.63 -8.69
CA GLU A 101 8.05 -9.92 -8.03
C GLU A 101 9.37 -10.69 -8.06
N PRO A 102 9.41 -12.03 -7.85
CA PRO A 102 10.66 -12.79 -8.01
C PRO A 102 11.25 -12.73 -9.43
N LEU A 103 10.41 -12.52 -10.45
CA LEU A 103 10.87 -12.36 -11.83
C LEU A 103 11.43 -10.95 -12.07
N TYR A 104 10.76 -9.90 -11.58
CA TYR A 104 11.27 -8.52 -11.63
C TYR A 104 12.58 -8.35 -10.84
N ILE A 105 12.66 -8.93 -9.65
CA ILE A 105 13.87 -8.90 -8.81
C ILE A 105 15.03 -9.58 -9.52
N ARG A 106 14.81 -10.70 -10.22
CA ARG A 106 15.85 -11.36 -11.03
C ARG A 106 16.39 -10.46 -12.16
N HIS A 107 15.56 -9.55 -12.67
CA HIS A 107 15.97 -8.56 -13.65
C HIS A 107 16.57 -7.30 -13.01
N GLY A 108 16.61 -7.21 -11.67
CA GLY A 108 17.28 -6.13 -10.94
C GLY A 108 16.38 -4.94 -10.60
N ILE A 109 15.06 -5.14 -10.51
CA ILE A 109 14.13 -4.10 -10.05
C ILE A 109 13.12 -4.67 -9.03
N SER A 110 13.01 -4.01 -7.88
CA SER A 110 12.00 -4.31 -6.86
C SER A 110 10.83 -3.33 -6.89
N THR A 111 9.76 -3.66 -6.18
CA THR A 111 8.62 -2.75 -5.93
C THR A 111 9.06 -1.47 -5.23
N ARG A 112 10.03 -1.56 -4.31
CA ARG A 112 10.64 -0.41 -3.63
C ARG A 112 11.43 0.47 -4.60
N ASP A 113 12.18 -0.13 -5.52
CA ASP A 113 12.92 0.63 -6.54
C ASP A 113 11.97 1.37 -7.46
N LEU A 114 10.91 0.71 -7.95
CA LEU A 114 9.91 1.34 -8.80
C LEU A 114 9.20 2.49 -8.05
N ARG A 115 8.81 2.28 -6.79
CA ARG A 115 8.24 3.33 -5.94
C ARG A 115 9.15 4.54 -5.85
N ARG A 116 10.43 4.34 -5.52
CA ARG A 116 11.43 5.41 -5.44
C ARG A 116 11.60 6.12 -6.78
N MET A 117 11.65 5.38 -7.88
CA MET A 117 11.75 5.93 -9.22
C MET A 117 10.56 6.82 -9.57
N ILE A 118 9.33 6.37 -9.32
CA ILE A 118 8.12 7.15 -9.60
C ILE A 118 8.16 8.47 -8.80
N ILE A 119 8.39 8.39 -7.48
CA ILE A 119 8.40 9.57 -6.59
C ILE A 119 9.51 10.56 -6.98
N LEU A 120 10.68 10.08 -7.41
CA LEU A 120 11.84 10.94 -7.68
C LEU A 120 11.92 11.45 -9.11
N LYS A 121 11.36 10.72 -10.08
CA LYS A 121 11.64 10.91 -11.52
C LYS A 121 10.42 11.08 -12.40
N SER A 122 9.21 10.71 -11.97
CA SER A 122 8.02 10.97 -12.78
C SER A 122 7.82 12.49 -12.92
N PRO A 123 7.73 13.03 -14.16
CA PRO A 123 7.50 14.44 -14.39
C PRO A 123 6.16 14.91 -13.81
N ASN A 124 5.12 14.07 -13.89
CA ASN A 124 3.80 14.37 -13.35
C ASN A 124 3.83 14.57 -11.82
N PHE A 125 4.61 13.72 -11.12
CA PHE A 125 4.83 13.88 -9.69
C PHE A 125 5.70 15.09 -9.36
N GLN A 126 6.76 15.35 -10.15
CA GLN A 126 7.63 16.50 -9.92
C GLN A 126 6.86 17.81 -10.03
N GLU A 127 5.99 17.94 -11.04
CA GLU A 127 5.16 19.13 -11.24
C GLU A 127 4.31 19.45 -10.00
N ILE A 128 3.60 18.45 -9.46
CA ILE A 128 2.78 18.64 -8.26
C ILE A 128 3.64 18.90 -7.03
N PHE A 129 4.79 18.23 -6.89
CA PHE A 129 5.67 18.44 -5.75
C PHE A 129 6.28 19.84 -5.73
N ASP A 130 6.63 20.39 -6.88
CA ASP A 130 7.12 21.76 -7.02
C ASP A 130 5.99 22.77 -6.76
N GLU A 131 4.80 22.56 -7.33
CA GLU A 131 3.63 23.44 -7.15
C GLU A 131 3.18 23.52 -5.68
N GLU A 132 3.09 22.37 -5.00
CA GLU A 132 2.59 22.26 -3.63
C GLU A 132 3.70 22.36 -2.56
N SER A 133 4.94 22.64 -2.99
CA SER A 133 6.13 22.67 -2.12
C SER A 133 6.22 21.42 -1.23
N ILE A 134 6.13 20.25 -1.85
CA ILE A 134 6.23 18.94 -1.20
C ILE A 134 7.68 18.45 -1.28
N ASP A 135 8.30 18.23 -0.14
CA ASP A 135 9.61 17.62 -0.06
C ASP A 135 9.50 16.09 -0.24
N LYS A 136 9.86 15.61 -1.44
CA LYS A 136 9.84 14.19 -1.79
C LYS A 136 10.79 13.33 -0.95
N GLU A 137 11.90 13.90 -0.43
CA GLU A 137 12.82 13.13 0.41
C GLU A 137 12.18 12.79 1.76
N LYS A 138 11.35 13.69 2.33
CA LYS A 138 10.60 13.38 3.55
C LYS A 138 9.58 12.26 3.36
N ILE A 139 8.96 12.16 2.19
CA ILE A 139 8.08 11.02 1.85
C ILE A 139 8.91 9.73 1.85
N LEU A 140 10.08 9.75 1.22
CA LEU A 140 10.96 8.58 1.11
C LEU A 140 11.57 8.18 2.46
N ASP A 141 11.92 9.13 3.32
CA ASP A 141 12.44 8.85 4.65
C ASP A 141 11.44 8.07 5.50
N ILE A 142 10.14 8.35 5.36
CA ILE A 142 9.07 7.57 6.01
C ILE A 142 8.93 6.19 5.35
N LEU A 143 8.89 6.13 4.02
CA LEU A 143 8.72 4.86 3.29
C LEU A 143 9.91 3.90 3.39
N ASP A 144 11.10 4.44 3.70
CA ASP A 144 12.34 3.68 3.87
C ASP A 144 12.63 3.34 5.34
N GLY A 145 11.73 3.67 6.27
CA GLY A 145 11.88 3.30 7.69
C GLY A 145 12.82 4.20 8.49
N ARG A 146 13.20 5.37 7.96
CA ARG A 146 14.17 6.28 8.61
C ARG A 146 13.51 7.25 9.58
N SER A 147 12.19 7.43 9.47
CA SER A 147 11.39 8.23 10.39
C SER A 147 10.75 7.37 11.47
N ILE A 148 10.50 7.95 12.65
CA ILE A 148 9.80 7.30 13.75
C ILE A 148 8.36 6.87 13.38
N ILE A 149 7.68 7.71 12.58
CA ILE A 149 6.33 7.46 12.10
C ILE A 149 6.26 6.44 10.95
N SER A 150 7.41 5.94 10.47
CA SER A 150 7.44 4.87 9.46
C SER A 150 6.73 3.62 9.96
N SER A 151 6.84 3.33 11.26
CA SER A 151 6.19 2.17 11.91
C SER A 151 4.65 2.22 11.89
N ILE A 152 4.06 3.39 11.63
CA ILE A 152 2.61 3.52 11.39
C ILE A 152 2.22 2.82 10.09
N ILE A 153 3.09 2.84 9.08
CA ILE A 153 2.84 2.27 7.74
C ILE A 153 3.45 0.87 7.63
N ASP A 154 4.65 0.65 8.17
CA ASP A 154 5.37 -0.63 8.08
C ASP A 154 5.94 -1.04 9.45
N SER A 155 5.25 -1.96 10.11
CA SER A 155 5.61 -2.65 11.34
C SER A 155 4.91 -4.02 11.41
N ASP A 156 4.79 -4.65 12.58
CA ASP A 156 4.02 -5.90 12.70
C ASP A 156 2.49 -5.66 12.78
N ALA A 157 2.10 -4.49 13.27
CA ALA A 157 0.72 -4.04 13.45
C ALA A 157 0.59 -2.59 13.00
N ASP A 158 0.58 -2.39 11.69
CA ASP A 158 0.50 -1.09 11.01
C ASP A 158 -0.82 -0.91 10.24
N VAL A 159 -1.01 0.29 9.69
CA VAL A 159 -2.22 0.63 8.95
C VAL A 159 -2.35 -0.06 7.60
N ASP A 160 -1.24 -0.48 6.98
CA ASP A 160 -1.26 -1.26 5.73
C ASP A 160 -1.92 -2.62 5.98
N ARG A 161 -1.41 -3.34 6.99
CA ARG A 161 -1.94 -4.64 7.42
C ARG A 161 -3.36 -4.55 7.95
N MET A 162 -3.67 -3.48 8.68
CA MET A 162 -5.03 -3.25 9.16
C MET A 162 -6.02 -3.04 8.01
N ASP A 163 -5.66 -2.27 6.98
CA ASP A 163 -6.53 -2.08 5.82
C ASP A 163 -6.71 -3.37 5.03
N TYR A 164 -5.62 -4.01 4.60
CA TYR A 164 -5.76 -5.16 3.72
C TYR A 164 -6.50 -6.30 4.41
N LEU A 165 -6.35 -6.51 5.72
CA LEU A 165 -7.05 -7.61 6.40
C LEU A 165 -8.57 -7.45 6.35
N VAL A 166 -9.06 -6.25 6.68
CA VAL A 166 -10.50 -5.95 6.64
C VAL A 166 -10.99 -5.96 5.19
N ARG A 167 -10.23 -5.37 4.27
CA ARG A 167 -10.59 -5.26 2.86
C ARG A 167 -10.63 -6.62 2.17
N ASP A 168 -9.59 -7.42 2.34
CA ASP A 168 -9.50 -8.76 1.76
C ASP A 168 -10.59 -9.66 2.34
N SER A 169 -10.85 -9.60 3.65
CA SER A 169 -11.92 -10.36 4.29
C SER A 169 -13.29 -10.03 3.69
N ARG A 170 -13.56 -8.74 3.48
CA ARG A 170 -14.81 -8.26 2.88
C ARG A 170 -14.97 -8.74 1.43
N HIS A 171 -13.94 -8.58 0.59
CA HIS A 171 -14.03 -8.89 -0.84
C HIS A 171 -13.91 -10.38 -1.15
N THR A 172 -13.25 -11.17 -0.28
CA THR A 172 -13.22 -12.63 -0.43
C THR A 172 -14.47 -13.30 0.15
N GLY A 173 -15.26 -12.60 0.97
CA GLY A 173 -16.34 -13.16 1.75
C GLY A 173 -15.89 -14.02 2.93
N VAL A 174 -14.57 -14.18 3.14
CA VAL A 174 -13.99 -14.91 4.27
C VAL A 174 -14.02 -14.00 5.48
N GLN A 175 -15.04 -14.13 6.34
CA GLN A 175 -15.27 -13.29 7.52
C GLN A 175 -14.28 -13.52 8.68
N LEU A 176 -13.06 -13.98 8.38
CA LEU A 176 -12.00 -14.26 9.35
C LEU A 176 -11.04 -13.08 9.55
N GLY A 177 -11.13 -12.01 8.74
CA GLY A 177 -10.35 -10.77 8.88
C GLY A 177 -11.09 -9.65 9.60
N ASN A 178 -12.19 -9.97 10.31
CA ASN A 178 -12.93 -8.98 11.10
C ASN A 178 -12.15 -8.65 12.38
N ILE A 179 -11.50 -7.48 12.37
CA ILE A 179 -10.75 -6.96 13.52
C ILE A 179 -11.50 -5.80 14.19
N ASP A 180 -11.30 -5.61 15.50
CA ASP A 180 -11.73 -4.40 16.21
C ASP A 180 -10.80 -3.22 15.87
N LEU A 181 -10.90 -2.77 14.61
CA LEU A 181 -9.97 -1.84 13.97
C LEU A 181 -9.85 -0.53 14.73
N TYR A 182 -10.97 0.16 14.98
CA TYR A 182 -10.95 1.49 15.61
C TYR A 182 -10.49 1.43 17.06
N ARG A 183 -10.78 0.33 17.78
CA ARG A 183 -10.21 0.11 19.11
C ARG A 183 -8.70 -0.06 19.05
N LEU A 184 -8.18 -0.84 18.09
CA LEU A 184 -6.75 -1.04 17.91
C LEU A 184 -6.05 0.30 17.59
N LEU A 185 -6.59 1.07 16.64
CA LEU A 185 -6.09 2.41 16.30
C LEU A 185 -6.10 3.37 17.51
N ASP A 186 -7.15 3.36 18.32
CA ASP A 186 -7.22 4.17 19.56
C ASP A 186 -6.12 3.79 20.56
N THR A 187 -5.61 2.56 20.53
CA THR A 187 -4.56 2.12 21.45
C THR A 187 -3.14 2.30 20.94
N ILE A 188 -2.96 2.65 19.67
CA ILE A 188 -1.64 3.05 19.15
C ILE A 188 -1.23 4.37 19.79
N PHE A 189 -0.04 4.41 20.37
CA PHE A 189 0.42 5.52 21.20
C PHE A 189 1.92 5.75 21.03
N TYR A 190 2.36 6.95 21.38
CA TYR A 190 3.78 7.29 21.42
C TYR A 190 4.37 6.93 22.79
N GLY A 191 5.27 5.96 22.81
CA GLY A 191 5.97 5.46 23.98
C GLY A 191 6.96 6.47 24.55
N SER A 192 7.35 6.26 25.80
CA SER A 192 8.29 7.14 26.51
C SER A 192 9.71 7.08 25.97
N ASN A 193 10.09 6.02 25.25
CA ASN A 193 11.43 5.85 24.68
C ASN A 193 11.50 6.34 23.22
N GLY A 194 10.45 7.02 22.73
CA GLY A 194 10.38 7.46 21.35
C GLY A 194 10.10 6.32 20.38
N GLU A 195 9.19 5.43 20.73
CA GLU A 195 8.73 4.33 19.88
C GLU A 195 7.20 4.35 19.75
N ILE A 196 6.66 3.80 18.68
CA ILE A 196 5.20 3.64 18.54
C ILE A 196 4.81 2.29 19.16
N VAL A 197 3.91 2.34 20.15
CA VAL A 197 3.46 1.16 20.91
C VAL A 197 1.96 1.00 20.86
N ILE A 198 1.50 -0.18 21.24
CA ILE A 198 0.09 -0.44 21.55
C ILE A 198 -0.06 -0.48 23.07
N GLN A 199 -0.95 0.35 23.61
CA GLN A 199 -1.23 0.39 25.05
C GLN A 199 -1.82 -0.93 25.54
N ASN A 200 -1.52 -1.32 26.79
CA ASN A 200 -2.05 -2.56 27.39
C ASN A 200 -3.57 -2.73 27.28
N LYS A 201 -4.33 -1.62 27.33
CA LYS A 201 -5.80 -1.65 27.15
C LYS A 201 -6.25 -2.16 25.77
N GLY A 202 -5.35 -2.24 24.78
CA GLY A 202 -5.59 -2.69 23.41
C GLY A 202 -5.13 -4.13 23.14
N ILE A 203 -4.66 -4.84 24.16
CA ILE A 203 -4.07 -6.17 23.98
C ILE A 203 -5.04 -7.15 23.29
N TYR A 204 -6.33 -7.15 23.68
CA TYR A 204 -7.32 -8.03 23.08
C TYR A 204 -7.58 -7.71 21.61
N SER A 205 -7.57 -6.42 21.22
CA SER A 205 -7.71 -6.01 19.83
C SER A 205 -6.47 -6.40 19.01
N LEU A 206 -5.29 -6.34 19.61
CA LEU A 206 -4.05 -6.79 18.99
C LEU A 206 -4.00 -8.32 18.84
N GLU A 207 -4.39 -9.08 19.86
CA GLU A 207 -4.53 -10.54 19.78
C GLU A 207 -5.52 -10.94 18.70
N ASN A 208 -6.69 -10.30 18.66
CA ASN A 208 -7.68 -10.52 17.62
C ASN A 208 -7.14 -10.17 16.23
N PHE A 209 -6.35 -9.11 16.08
CA PHE A 209 -5.65 -8.79 14.83
C PHE A 209 -4.72 -9.92 14.37
N TYR A 210 -3.87 -10.44 15.25
CA TYR A 210 -2.95 -11.53 14.89
C TYR A 210 -3.67 -12.84 14.58
N ILE A 211 -4.71 -13.20 15.34
CA ILE A 211 -5.53 -14.39 15.08
C ILE A 211 -6.24 -14.25 13.72
N SER A 212 -6.85 -13.09 13.46
CA SER A 212 -7.54 -12.81 12.19
C SER A 212 -6.57 -12.87 11.02
N ARG A 213 -5.37 -12.29 11.18
CA ARG A 213 -4.29 -12.39 10.20
C ARG A 213 -3.90 -13.84 9.94
N LEU A 214 -3.63 -14.63 10.98
CA LEU A 214 -3.30 -16.05 10.84
C LEU A 214 -4.36 -16.81 10.03
N HIS A 215 -5.64 -16.60 10.36
CA HIS A 215 -6.74 -17.25 9.65
C HIS A 215 -6.86 -16.80 8.19
N MET A 216 -6.69 -15.51 7.90
CA MET A 216 -6.67 -15.01 6.51
C MET A 216 -5.51 -15.59 5.70
N TYR A 217 -4.34 -15.77 6.31
CA TYR A 217 -3.22 -16.49 5.68
C TYR A 217 -3.57 -17.93 5.35
N GLN A 218 -4.17 -18.66 6.28
CA GLN A 218 -4.53 -20.06 6.06
C GLN A 218 -5.65 -20.23 5.03
N ALA A 219 -6.68 -19.37 5.07
CA ALA A 219 -7.85 -19.49 4.21
C ALA A 219 -7.64 -18.90 2.81
N VAL A 220 -7.01 -17.73 2.72
CA VAL A 220 -6.92 -16.95 1.48
C VAL A 220 -5.50 -16.98 0.93
N TYR A 221 -4.53 -16.38 1.63
CA TYR A 221 -3.22 -16.11 1.03
C TYR A 221 -2.43 -17.40 0.70
N TYR A 222 -2.59 -18.46 1.50
CA TYR A 222 -1.97 -19.77 1.27
C TYR A 222 -2.91 -20.80 0.64
N HIS A 223 -4.03 -20.36 0.07
CA HIS A 223 -4.92 -21.28 -0.61
C HIS A 223 -4.20 -21.97 -1.78
N LYS A 224 -4.07 -23.30 -1.71
CA LYS A 224 -3.29 -24.12 -2.66
C LYS A 224 -3.61 -23.83 -4.13
N THR A 225 -4.88 -23.59 -4.47
CA THR A 225 -5.30 -23.31 -5.85
C THR A 225 -4.83 -21.93 -6.31
N ILE A 226 -4.83 -20.93 -5.42
CA ILE A 226 -4.31 -19.59 -5.73
C ILE A 226 -2.81 -19.72 -6.02
N ILE A 227 -2.06 -20.33 -5.10
CA ILE A 227 -0.62 -20.59 -5.27
C ILE A 227 -0.36 -21.34 -6.59
N GLY A 228 -1.16 -22.36 -6.92
CA GLY A 228 -1.04 -23.09 -8.18
C GLY A 228 -1.17 -22.20 -9.42
N TYR A 229 -2.15 -21.29 -9.44
CA TYR A 229 -2.28 -20.30 -10.53
C TYR A 229 -1.12 -19.31 -10.56
N GLU A 230 -0.63 -18.85 -9.41
CA GLU A 230 0.50 -17.93 -9.33
C GLU A 230 1.79 -18.56 -9.87
N LEU A 231 2.05 -19.83 -9.53
CA LEU A 231 3.17 -20.59 -10.06
C LEU A 231 3.05 -20.82 -11.57
N LEU A 232 1.84 -21.14 -12.07
CA LEU A 232 1.59 -21.28 -13.50
C LEU A 232 1.85 -19.97 -14.25
N LEU A 233 1.33 -18.84 -13.75
CA LEU A 233 1.54 -17.53 -14.35
C LEU A 233 3.04 -17.16 -14.38
N ARG A 234 3.75 -17.42 -13.28
CA ARG A 234 5.20 -17.20 -13.19
C ARG A 234 5.96 -18.01 -14.24
N GLU A 235 5.57 -19.26 -14.45
CA GLU A 235 6.23 -20.13 -15.43
C GLU A 235 5.93 -19.69 -16.87
N ILE A 236 4.68 -19.31 -17.17
CA ILE A 236 4.31 -18.75 -18.48
C ILE A 236 5.19 -17.52 -18.79
N LEU A 237 5.33 -16.60 -17.84
CA LEU A 237 6.11 -15.38 -18.06
C LEU A 237 7.61 -15.64 -18.11
N ARG A 238 8.13 -16.64 -17.39
CA ARG A 238 9.52 -17.10 -17.54
C ARG A 238 9.77 -17.58 -18.97
N LEU A 239 8.90 -18.43 -19.51
CA LEU A 239 9.01 -18.96 -20.87
C LEU A 239 8.89 -17.85 -21.93
N ILE A 240 7.98 -16.91 -21.74
CA ILE A 240 7.84 -15.75 -22.64
C ILE A 240 9.12 -14.90 -22.61
N SER A 241 9.69 -14.65 -21.42
CA SER A 241 10.93 -13.89 -21.27
C SER A 241 12.15 -14.55 -21.91
N GLU A 242 12.16 -15.88 -22.06
CA GLU A 242 13.25 -16.63 -22.71
C GLU A 242 13.06 -16.73 -24.24
N CYS A 243 11.81 -16.82 -24.70
CA CYS A 243 11.49 -17.01 -26.12
C CYS A 243 11.31 -15.69 -26.89
N CYS A 244 10.87 -14.64 -26.22
CA CYS A 244 10.56 -13.34 -26.80
C CYS A 244 11.36 -12.27 -26.05
N ASP A 245 11.83 -11.23 -26.73
CA ASP A 245 12.41 -10.05 -26.09
C ASP A 245 11.29 -9.31 -25.34
N TYR A 246 11.02 -9.75 -24.12
CA TYR A 246 9.88 -9.30 -23.33
C TYR A 246 10.27 -8.02 -22.58
N SER A 247 10.26 -6.93 -23.33
CA SER A 247 10.72 -5.60 -22.95
C SER A 247 10.13 -5.06 -21.64
N ILE A 248 8.94 -5.52 -21.23
CA ILE A 248 8.28 -5.04 -19.99
C ILE A 248 8.95 -5.54 -18.71
N LEU A 249 9.77 -6.60 -18.77
CA LEU A 249 10.60 -7.05 -17.64
C LEU A 249 11.98 -6.38 -17.63
N ASP A 250 12.36 -5.68 -18.71
CA ASP A 250 13.63 -4.94 -18.76
C ASP A 250 13.52 -3.67 -17.89
N PRO A 251 14.36 -3.54 -16.85
CA PRO A 251 14.38 -2.33 -16.02
C PRO A 251 14.66 -1.05 -16.82
N LYS A 252 15.33 -1.10 -17.97
CA LYS A 252 15.57 0.07 -18.81
C LYS A 252 14.26 0.62 -19.36
N VAL A 253 13.41 -0.25 -19.88
CA VAL A 253 12.10 0.13 -20.42
C VAL A 253 11.21 0.68 -19.30
N ILE A 254 11.22 0.04 -18.12
CA ILE A 254 10.50 0.57 -16.95
C ILE A 254 10.99 1.96 -16.57
N LYS A 255 12.31 2.19 -16.57
CA LYS A 255 12.91 3.52 -16.30
C LYS A 255 12.48 4.55 -17.33
N GLU A 256 12.47 4.21 -18.61
CA GLU A 256 12.02 5.10 -19.68
C GLU A 256 10.54 5.48 -19.54
N LEU A 257 9.68 4.51 -19.21
CA LEU A 257 8.25 4.74 -18.96
C LEU A 257 8.03 5.67 -17.76
N VAL A 258 8.77 5.48 -16.67
CA VAL A 258 8.68 6.37 -15.50
C VAL A 258 9.17 7.78 -15.83
N ASN A 259 10.32 7.90 -16.48
CA ASN A 259 10.90 9.21 -16.83
C ASN A 259 10.05 10.00 -17.84
N SER A 260 9.23 9.31 -18.63
CA SER A 260 8.27 9.93 -19.56
C SER A 260 6.89 10.17 -18.95
N GLY A 261 6.65 9.78 -17.69
CA GLY A 261 5.34 9.89 -17.04
C GLY A 261 4.26 8.99 -17.67
N SER A 262 4.67 7.95 -18.39
CA SER A 262 3.80 7.11 -19.24
C SER A 262 3.59 5.70 -18.69
N ILE A 263 4.05 5.41 -17.46
CA ILE A 263 3.87 4.10 -16.82
C ILE A 263 2.38 3.79 -16.64
N ALA A 264 1.83 3.05 -17.61
CA ALA A 264 0.39 2.83 -17.74
C ALA A 264 -0.05 1.38 -17.49
N TYR A 265 0.86 0.43 -17.25
CA TYR A 265 0.47 -0.95 -16.95
C TYR A 265 -0.28 -1.07 -15.61
#